data_AF-A0A3D5W4C9-F1
#
_entry.id   AF-A0A3D5W4C9-F1
#
_cell.length_a   1.000
_cell.length_b   1.000
_cell.length_c   1.000
_cell.angle_alpha   90.00
_cell.angle_beta   90.00
_cell.angle_gamma   90.00
#
_symmetry.space_group_name_H-M   'P 1'
#
loop_
_entity.id
_entity.type
_entity.pdbx_description
1 polymer ?
#
loop_
_entity_poly.entity_id
_entity_poly.type
_entity_poly.pdbx_seq_one_letter_code
_entity_poly.pdbx_strand_id
1 'polypeptide(L)'
;MTQAREEILGTIRKSLAAGDPRTPRRLEELKSRIQDSAPQVQPYFDDDLLTRFCQKHVAVHGTYERIRKDGIEAAVVRHLTGLGLDTQWHTGVGPLLDATRWSDQVFVYRKCADKDTKVALTEAFAAVAETGTLVMCSGPAAPTSQNYLP
;
A
#
# COMPACT_ATOMS: atom_id res chain seq x y z
N MET A 1 -8.73 14.75 -37.99
CA MET A 1 -7.98 14.23 -36.82
C MET A 1 -8.80 13.35 -35.86
N THR A 2 -10.12 13.31 -36.00
CA THR A 2 -11.04 12.60 -35.08
C THR A 2 -11.08 11.08 -35.30
N GLN A 3 -11.00 10.63 -36.55
CA GLN A 3 -11.13 9.22 -36.93
C GLN A 3 -9.97 8.34 -36.42
N ALA A 4 -8.71 8.77 -36.61
CA ALA A 4 -7.55 8.03 -36.10
C ALA A 4 -7.59 7.90 -34.56
N ARG A 5 -8.03 8.95 -33.85
CA ARG A 5 -8.19 8.92 -32.39
C ARG A 5 -9.27 7.92 -31.98
N GLU A 6 -10.39 7.86 -32.68
CA GLU A 6 -11.48 6.90 -32.40
C GLU A 6 -11.06 5.45 -32.69
N GLU A 7 -10.34 5.20 -33.78
CA GLU A 7 -9.81 3.88 -34.11
C GLU A 7 -8.81 3.38 -33.05
N ILE A 8 -7.88 4.25 -32.63
CA ILE A 8 -6.92 3.94 -31.57
C ILE A 8 -7.64 3.64 -30.26
N LEU A 9 -8.53 4.53 -29.80
CA LEU A 9 -9.25 4.35 -28.54
C LEU A 9 -10.25 3.18 -28.58
N GLY A 10 -10.78 2.84 -29.76
CA GLY A 10 -11.63 1.67 -29.98
C GLY A 10 -10.85 0.36 -29.89
N THR A 11 -9.66 0.31 -30.46
CA THR A 11 -8.76 -0.85 -30.39
C THR A 11 -8.27 -1.09 -28.96
N ILE A 12 -7.91 -0.02 -28.26
CA ILE A 12 -7.51 -0.08 -26.85
C ILE A 12 -8.68 -0.58 -25.99
N ARG A 13 -9.90 -0.03 -26.14
CA ARG A 13 -11.08 -0.51 -25.40
C ARG A 13 -11.40 -1.98 -25.65
N LYS A 14 -11.37 -2.43 -26.91
CA LYS A 14 -11.55 -3.86 -27.26
C LYS A 14 -10.48 -4.75 -26.62
N SER A 15 -9.26 -4.24 -26.46
CA SER A 15 -8.16 -4.98 -25.84
C SER A 15 -8.25 -5.00 -24.31
N LEU A 16 -8.72 -3.91 -23.68
CA LEU A 16 -8.84 -3.76 -22.22
C LEU A 16 -10.13 -4.35 -21.64
N ALA A 17 -11.24 -4.35 -22.38
CA ALA A 17 -12.49 -4.98 -21.96
C ALA A 17 -12.37 -6.52 -21.86
N ALA A 18 -11.30 -7.09 -22.42
CA ALA A 18 -10.92 -8.50 -22.29
C ALA A 18 -10.03 -8.74 -21.04
N GLY A 19 -10.41 -8.16 -19.89
CA GLY A 19 -9.75 -8.43 -18.61
C GLY A 19 -9.79 -9.90 -18.20
N ASP A 20 -10.73 -10.66 -18.77
CA ASP A 20 -10.77 -12.12 -18.69
C ASP A 20 -9.94 -12.76 -19.82
N PRO A 21 -9.28 -13.91 -19.56
CA PRO A 21 -8.55 -14.62 -20.59
C PRO A 21 -9.44 -14.89 -21.79
N ARG A 22 -8.98 -14.46 -22.97
CA ARG A 22 -9.75 -14.48 -24.24
C ARG A 22 -10.31 -15.85 -24.62
N THR A 23 -9.77 -16.92 -24.05
CA THR A 23 -10.25 -18.29 -24.26
C THR A 23 -10.23 -19.07 -22.94
N PRO A 24 -11.16 -20.04 -22.76
CA PRO A 24 -11.13 -20.97 -21.63
C PRO A 24 -9.80 -21.71 -21.50
N ARG A 25 -9.18 -22.06 -22.64
CA ARG A 25 -7.84 -22.66 -22.69
C ARG A 25 -6.78 -21.76 -22.03
N ARG A 26 -6.80 -20.45 -22.32
CA ARG A 26 -5.82 -19.53 -21.75
C ARG A 26 -6.03 -19.32 -20.26
N LEU A 27 -7.29 -19.33 -19.80
CA LEU A 27 -7.61 -19.31 -18.37
C LEU A 27 -7.09 -20.55 -17.67
N GLU A 28 -7.27 -21.73 -18.26
CA GLU A 28 -6.78 -23.00 -17.72
C GLU A 28 -5.25 -23.04 -17.64
N GLU A 29 -4.57 -22.64 -18.73
CA GLU A 29 -3.10 -22.49 -18.77
C GLU A 29 -2.60 -21.54 -17.67
N LEU A 30 -3.31 -20.43 -17.42
CA LEU A 30 -2.95 -19.47 -16.38
C LEU A 30 -3.13 -20.07 -14.99
N LYS A 31 -4.26 -20.76 -14.74
CA LYS A 31 -4.56 -21.40 -13.46
C LYS A 31 -3.53 -22.47 -13.11
N SER A 32 -3.24 -23.38 -14.05
CA SER A 32 -2.20 -24.40 -13.86
C SER A 32 -0.85 -23.75 -13.55
N ARG A 33 -0.41 -22.73 -14.31
CA ARG A 33 0.86 -22.05 -14.01
C ARG A 33 0.93 -21.41 -12.62
N ILE A 34 -0.18 -20.86 -12.13
CA ILE A 34 -0.23 -20.27 -10.78
C ILE A 34 -0.20 -21.38 -9.72
N GLN A 35 -0.98 -22.45 -9.92
CA GLN A 35 -1.05 -23.58 -8.97
C GLN A 35 0.25 -24.38 -8.91
N ASP A 36 0.91 -24.58 -10.06
CA ASP A 36 2.13 -25.37 -10.21
C ASP A 36 3.40 -24.53 -10.00
N SER A 37 3.27 -23.25 -9.62
CA SER A 37 4.41 -22.38 -9.37
C SER A 37 5.19 -22.86 -8.15
N ALA A 38 6.35 -23.50 -8.37
CA ALA A 38 7.29 -23.82 -7.32
C ALA A 38 8.01 -22.54 -6.83
N PRO A 39 8.24 -22.36 -5.52
CA PRO A 39 9.11 -21.31 -5.00
C PRO A 39 10.48 -21.40 -5.66
N GLN A 40 10.95 -20.30 -6.23
CA GLN A 40 12.33 -20.20 -6.74
C GLN A 40 13.31 -20.04 -5.58
N VAL A 41 14.60 -20.13 -5.87
CA VAL A 41 15.68 -19.91 -4.89
C VAL A 41 15.45 -18.58 -4.19
N GLN A 42 15.14 -18.64 -2.89
CA GLN A 42 15.07 -17.46 -2.04
C GLN A 42 16.44 -17.22 -1.39
N PRO A 43 16.90 -15.98 -1.29
CA PRO A 43 18.11 -15.68 -0.53
C PRO A 43 17.94 -16.16 0.92
N TYR A 44 18.94 -16.87 1.41
CA TYR A 44 19.00 -17.24 2.82
C TYR A 44 19.54 -16.07 3.65
N PHE A 45 18.98 -15.89 4.83
CA PHE A 45 19.39 -14.86 5.77
C PHE A 45 19.54 -15.48 7.15
N ASP A 46 20.62 -15.12 7.85
CA ASP A 46 20.88 -15.58 9.22
C ASP A 46 20.00 -14.85 10.26
N ASP A 47 19.57 -13.61 9.95
CA ASP A 47 18.75 -12.77 10.84
C ASP A 47 17.25 -13.07 10.71
N ASP A 48 16.48 -12.75 11.76
CA ASP A 48 15.02 -12.76 11.66
C ASP A 48 14.50 -11.72 10.65
N LEU A 49 13.42 -12.06 9.94
CA LEU A 49 12.88 -11.27 8.84
C LEU A 49 12.48 -9.85 9.26
N LEU A 50 11.99 -9.67 10.49
CA LEU A 50 11.55 -8.36 10.98
C LEU A 50 12.75 -7.46 11.27
N THR A 51 13.77 -7.98 11.94
CA THR A 51 15.02 -7.25 12.19
C THR A 51 15.69 -6.85 10.88
N ARG A 52 15.76 -7.76 9.92
CA ARG A 52 16.27 -7.45 8.58
C ARG A 52 15.47 -6.38 7.86
N PHE A 53 14.13 -6.48 7.87
CA PHE A 53 13.25 -5.46 7.32
C PHE A 53 13.54 -4.09 7.94
N CYS A 54 13.56 -4.00 9.27
CA CYS A 54 13.83 -2.76 10.00
C CYS A 54 15.19 -2.15 9.63
N GLN A 55 16.25 -2.97 9.54
CA GLN A 55 17.58 -2.52 9.13
C GLN A 55 17.57 -1.97 7.69
N LYS A 56 16.96 -2.69 6.76
CA LYS A 56 16.87 -2.27 5.36
C LYS A 56 15.99 -1.03 5.17
N HIS A 57 14.88 -0.94 5.90
CA HIS A 57 13.98 0.20 5.88
C HIS A 57 14.69 1.48 6.34
N VAL A 58 15.47 1.40 7.43
CA VAL A 58 16.32 2.51 7.89
C VAL A 58 17.42 2.85 6.88
N ALA A 59 18.02 1.83 6.25
CA ALA A 59 19.06 2.05 5.23
C ALA A 59 18.55 2.83 4.01
N VAL A 60 17.23 2.84 3.76
CA VAL A 60 16.57 3.67 2.72
C VAL A 60 15.84 4.88 3.32
N HIS A 61 16.31 5.39 4.46
CA HIS A 61 15.81 6.59 5.16
C HIS A 61 14.40 6.48 5.74
N GLY A 62 13.86 5.27 5.85
CA GLY A 62 12.66 5.02 6.64
C GLY A 62 12.92 5.16 8.13
N THR A 63 11.86 5.42 8.91
CA THR A 63 11.90 5.36 10.37
C THR A 63 10.86 4.35 10.84
N TYR A 64 11.10 3.72 11.99
CA TYR A 64 10.13 2.79 12.56
C TYR A 64 10.09 2.91 14.06
N GLU A 65 8.94 2.53 14.61
CA GLU A 65 8.73 2.35 16.03
C GLU A 65 8.01 1.01 16.26
N ARG A 66 8.48 0.23 17.23
CA ARG A 66 7.77 -0.99 17.66
C ARG A 66 6.75 -0.62 18.72
N ILE A 67 5.48 -0.84 18.41
CA ILE A 67 4.37 -0.50 19.30
C ILE A 67 3.47 -1.71 19.52
N ARG A 68 2.70 -1.67 20.60
CA ARG A 68 1.57 -2.58 20.78
C ARG A 68 0.39 -2.09 19.93
N LYS A 69 -0.50 -3.01 19.56
CA LYS A 69 -1.69 -2.72 18.74
C LYS A 69 -2.62 -1.67 19.37
N ASP A 70 -2.70 -1.60 20.69
CA ASP A 70 -3.49 -0.61 21.43
C ASP A 70 -2.83 0.78 21.49
N GLY A 71 -1.57 0.90 21.08
CA GLY A 71 -0.78 2.13 21.13
C GLY A 71 -0.74 2.94 19.83
N ILE A 72 -1.56 2.61 18.82
CA ILE A 72 -1.48 3.21 17.48
C ILE A 72 -1.67 4.74 17.54
N GLU A 73 -2.76 5.23 18.14
CA GLU A 73 -3.01 6.68 18.23
C GLU A 73 -1.88 7.42 18.93
N ALA A 74 -1.46 6.95 20.10
CA ALA A 74 -0.39 7.58 20.88
C ALA A 74 0.94 7.62 20.13
N ALA A 75 1.24 6.61 19.32
CA ALA A 75 2.44 6.57 18.49
C ALA A 75 2.38 7.55 17.33
N VAL A 76 1.24 7.62 16.62
CA VAL A 76 1.04 8.60 15.53
C VAL A 76 1.13 10.02 16.09
N VAL A 77 0.44 10.33 17.18
CA VAL A 77 0.48 11.65 17.83
C VAL A 77 1.91 12.04 18.20
N ARG A 78 2.67 11.13 18.84
CA ARG A 78 4.08 11.39 19.16
C ARG A 78 4.94 11.62 17.94
N HIS A 79 4.76 10.82 16.88
CA HIS A 79 5.51 10.98 15.64
C HIS A 79 5.25 12.34 15.01
N LEU A 80 3.99 12.74 14.89
CA LEU A 80 3.61 14.05 14.33
C LEU A 80 4.08 15.22 15.18
N THR A 81 3.94 15.13 16.50
CA THR A 81 4.45 16.14 17.43
C THR A 81 5.97 16.31 17.29
N GLY A 82 6.71 15.21 17.14
CA GLY A 82 8.16 15.24 16.90
C GLY A 82 8.55 15.88 15.57
N LEU A 83 7.64 15.91 14.59
CA LEU A 83 7.80 16.61 13.32
C LEU A 83 7.27 18.07 13.37
N GLY A 84 6.72 18.52 14.49
CA GLY A 84 6.09 19.83 14.63
C GLY A 84 4.77 19.97 13.86
N LEU A 85 4.07 18.84 13.64
CA LEU A 85 2.79 18.79 12.93
C LEU A 85 1.62 18.65 13.91
N ASP A 86 0.47 19.20 13.53
CA ASP A 86 -0.78 19.04 14.27
C ASP A 86 -1.26 17.58 14.26
N THR A 87 -2.08 17.21 15.24
CA THR A 87 -2.69 15.87 15.37
C THR A 87 -3.85 15.65 14.40
N GLN A 88 -3.60 15.93 13.12
CA GLN A 88 -4.55 15.82 12.03
C GLN A 88 -3.93 15.01 10.88
N TRP A 89 -4.65 14.00 10.39
CA TRP A 89 -4.18 13.20 9.26
C TRP A 89 -5.33 12.60 8.47
N HIS A 90 -5.04 12.25 7.23
CA HIS A 90 -5.95 11.47 6.41
C HIS A 90 -5.64 9.99 6.62
N THR A 91 -6.66 9.15 6.73
CA THR A 91 -6.48 7.71 6.90
C THR A 91 -7.13 6.95 5.76
N GLY A 92 -6.49 5.87 5.33
CA GLY A 92 -7.12 4.82 4.53
C GLY A 92 -8.01 3.92 5.39
N VAL A 93 -8.43 2.79 4.80
CA VAL A 93 -9.05 1.68 5.54
C VAL A 93 -8.04 0.56 5.78
N GLY A 94 -8.31 -0.29 6.76
CA GLY A 94 -7.47 -1.42 7.09
C GLY A 94 -7.85 -2.05 8.44
N PRO A 95 -7.71 -3.37 8.63
CA PRO A 95 -8.12 -4.03 9.86
C PRO A 95 -7.55 -3.42 11.15
N LEU A 96 -6.33 -2.88 11.12
CA LEU A 96 -5.73 -2.20 12.27
C LEU A 96 -6.30 -0.79 12.44
N LEU A 97 -6.40 -0.02 11.36
CA LEU A 97 -6.90 1.36 11.40
C LEU A 97 -8.40 1.44 11.74
N ASP A 98 -9.18 0.47 11.27
CA ASP A 98 -10.62 0.37 11.53
C ASP A 98 -10.92 -0.14 12.94
N ALA A 99 -10.02 -0.95 13.52
CA ALA A 99 -10.11 -1.38 14.92
C ALA A 99 -9.55 -0.35 15.91
N THR A 100 -8.81 0.66 15.43
CA THR A 100 -8.23 1.70 16.28
C THR A 100 -9.33 2.65 16.76
N ARG A 101 -9.40 2.86 18.08
CA ARG A 101 -10.31 3.82 18.70
C ARG A 101 -9.63 5.18 18.75
N TRP A 102 -9.91 6.02 17.75
CA TRP A 102 -9.43 7.39 17.70
C TRP A 102 -10.18 8.26 18.72
N SER A 103 -9.46 8.93 19.61
CA SER A 103 -10.05 9.84 20.59
C SER A 103 -10.49 11.18 19.96
N ASP A 104 -11.28 11.96 20.70
CA ASP A 104 -11.70 13.30 20.27
C ASP A 104 -10.53 14.32 20.22
N GLN A 105 -9.32 13.93 20.63
CA GLN A 105 -8.12 14.77 20.63
C GLN A 105 -7.42 14.81 19.26
N VAL A 106 -7.87 13.97 18.31
CA VAL A 106 -7.25 13.82 17.00
C VAL A 106 -8.29 14.00 15.90
N PHE A 107 -7.89 14.58 14.78
CA PHE A 107 -8.77 14.74 13.62
C PHE A 107 -8.39 13.74 12.52
N VAL A 108 -9.27 12.77 12.30
CA VAL A 108 -9.05 11.67 11.36
C VAL A 108 -9.99 11.81 10.15
N TYR A 109 -9.42 12.06 8.99
CA TYR A 109 -10.17 12.21 7.74
C TYR A 109 -10.12 10.93 6.91
N ARG A 110 -11.26 10.24 6.72
CA ARG A 110 -11.36 9.09 5.80
C ARG A 110 -11.59 9.55 4.36
N LYS A 111 -10.56 10.11 3.73
CA LYS A 111 -10.61 10.58 2.32
C LYS A 111 -9.26 10.45 1.62
N CYS A 112 -9.27 10.60 0.29
CA CYS A 112 -8.07 10.72 -0.52
C CYS A 112 -7.18 11.88 -0.03
N ALA A 113 -5.87 11.73 -0.16
CA ALA A 113 -4.95 12.86 -0.03
C ALA A 113 -5.10 13.80 -1.23
N ASP A 114 -4.89 15.08 -0.97
CA ASP A 114 -4.88 16.21 -1.90
C ASP A 114 -3.64 17.10 -1.61
N LYS A 115 -3.49 18.21 -2.34
CA LYS A 115 -2.34 19.13 -2.21
C LYS A 115 -2.20 19.78 -0.82
N ASP A 116 -3.27 19.80 -0.04
CA ASP A 116 -3.31 20.45 1.28
C ASP A 116 -3.10 19.42 2.40
N THR A 117 -3.08 18.12 2.06
CA THR A 117 -2.84 17.02 2.98
C THR A 117 -1.39 17.02 3.45
N LYS A 118 -1.17 17.13 4.76
CA LYS A 118 0.18 17.09 5.36
C LYS A 118 0.66 15.69 5.71
N VAL A 119 -0.29 14.82 6.05
CA VAL A 119 0.00 13.47 6.56
C VAL A 119 -1.10 12.54 6.08
N ALA A 120 -0.69 11.39 5.54
CA ALA A 120 -1.56 10.26 5.33
C ALA A 120 -1.07 9.06 6.15
N LEU A 121 -2.01 8.36 6.78
CA LEU A 121 -1.79 7.12 7.51
C LEU A 121 -2.43 5.97 6.75
N THR A 122 -1.62 4.98 6.38
CA THR A 122 -2.07 3.83 5.59
C THR A 122 -1.49 2.55 6.16
N GLU A 123 -2.32 1.51 6.23
CA GLU A 123 -1.88 0.17 6.61
C GLU A 123 -1.19 -0.50 5.42
N ALA A 124 0.04 -0.96 5.61
CA ALA A 124 0.75 -1.74 4.61
C ALA A 124 0.20 -3.17 4.57
N PHE A 125 0.04 -3.73 3.38
CA PHE A 125 -0.41 -5.12 3.18
C PHE A 125 0.66 -6.12 3.58
N ALA A 126 1.90 -5.84 3.21
CA ALA A 126 3.06 -6.67 3.50
C ALA A 126 4.33 -5.83 3.53
N ALA A 127 5.43 -6.45 3.93
CA ALA A 127 6.76 -5.87 3.89
C ALA A 127 7.75 -6.87 3.31
N VAL A 128 8.72 -6.39 2.55
CA VAL A 128 9.79 -7.19 1.94
C VAL A 128 11.07 -6.98 2.74
N ALA A 129 11.46 -8.00 3.51
CA ALA A 129 12.62 -7.91 4.39
C ALA A 129 13.94 -7.65 3.63
N GLU A 130 14.11 -8.28 2.46
CA GLU A 130 15.33 -8.17 1.64
C GLU A 130 15.67 -6.72 1.26
N THR A 131 14.65 -5.92 0.92
CA THR A 131 14.79 -4.57 0.38
C THR A 131 14.31 -3.47 1.32
N GLY A 132 13.69 -3.81 2.45
CA GLY A 132 13.11 -2.82 3.37
C GLY A 132 11.88 -2.11 2.81
N THR A 133 11.19 -2.75 1.86
CA THR A 133 10.07 -2.16 1.10
C THR A 133 8.73 -2.48 1.75
N LEU A 134 7.84 -1.49 1.81
CA LEU A 134 6.44 -1.67 2.15
C LEU A 134 5.62 -1.95 0.89
N VAL A 135 4.71 -2.91 0.97
CA VAL A 135 3.76 -3.23 -0.10
C VAL A 135 2.42 -2.61 0.25
N MET A 136 2.01 -1.65 -0.56
CA MET A 136 0.74 -0.93 -0.39
C MET A 136 -0.26 -1.42 -1.44
N CYS A 137 -1.48 -1.77 -1.03
CA CYS A 137 -2.55 -2.06 -1.97
C CYS A 137 -3.09 -0.75 -2.56
N SER A 138 -3.38 -0.76 -3.86
CA SER A 138 -4.17 0.30 -4.49
C SER A 138 -5.61 -0.17 -4.65
N GLY A 139 -6.56 0.69 -4.29
CA GLY A 139 -7.98 0.40 -4.47
C GLY A 139 -8.88 1.52 -3.96
N PRO A 140 -10.21 1.40 -4.13
CA PRO A 140 -11.15 2.40 -3.63
C PRO A 140 -11.03 2.66 -2.12
N ALA A 141 -10.67 1.60 -1.39
CA ALA A 141 -10.48 1.59 0.06
C ALA A 141 -9.08 2.10 0.49
N ALA A 142 -8.09 2.01 -0.40
CA ALA A 142 -6.70 2.41 -0.17
C ALA A 142 -6.25 3.29 -1.36
N PRO A 143 -6.70 4.56 -1.39
CA PRO A 143 -6.43 5.43 -2.54
C PRO A 143 -4.94 5.72 -2.63
N THR A 144 -4.38 5.45 -3.81
CA THR A 144 -2.95 5.61 -4.10
C THR A 144 -2.43 7.03 -3.80
N SER A 145 -3.30 8.05 -3.82
CA SER A 145 -2.90 9.43 -3.50
C SER A 145 -2.32 9.57 -2.09
N GLN A 146 -2.75 8.75 -1.13
CA GLN A 146 -2.20 8.74 0.23
C GLN A 146 -0.70 8.36 0.27
N ASN A 147 -0.19 7.65 -0.75
CA ASN A 147 1.21 7.26 -0.80
C ASN A 147 2.13 8.27 -1.51
N TYR A 148 1.58 9.27 -2.23
CA TYR A 148 2.37 10.11 -3.15
C TYR A 148 2.13 11.62 -3.05
N LEU A 149 1.02 12.07 -2.45
CA LEU A 149 0.67 13.49 -2.37
C LEU A 149 1.01 14.23 -1.07
N PRO A 150 1.21 13.59 0.10
CA PRO A 150 1.66 14.32 1.30
C PRO A 150 3.02 15.01 1.13
#